data_AF-A0A151M680-F1
#
_entry.id   AF-A0A151M680-F1
#
_cell.length_a   1.000
_cell.length_b   1.000
_cell.length_c   1.000
_cell.angle_alpha   90.00
_cell.angle_beta   90.00
_cell.angle_gamma   90.00
#
_symmetry.space_group_name_H-M   'P 1'
#
loop_
_entity.id
_entity.type
_entity.pdbx_description
1 polymer ?
#
loop_
_entity_poly.entity_id
_entity_poly.type
_entity_poly.pdbx_seq_one_letter_code
_entity_poly.pdbx_strand_id
1 'polypeptide(L)'
;MAQLREKQRALHLGPGASAPQGACLRDQHRARLCQPQALLDNYDRQTGQKEVVTATEAEEQEAFLAEIFATPVLATLTRFFLAKGLYASEAEFQEDLKTMWFGMYSRSSGKATDSSGFEHVFHGEIKKGKVSGFHNWVHYYELEKTGQINYLSYSYDGPWTAYPDILAIQYRWNSYLKSVGSLFIGSSPEFEMAVYTLCFKARPDRLCTLSLAGKRAQIQTYSWANTEYGPGRHYLASSYPFSP
;
A
#
# COMPACT_ATOMS: atom_id res chain seq x y z
N MET A 1 2.69 -1.65 22.33
CA MET A 1 1.71 -0.60 22.69
C MET A 1 2.35 0.78 22.89
N ALA A 2 3.29 0.99 23.83
CA ALA A 2 3.86 2.32 24.07
C ALA A 2 4.63 2.89 22.86
N GLN A 3 5.49 2.10 22.22
CA GLN A 3 6.35 2.55 21.12
C GLN A 3 5.59 2.88 19.81
N LEU A 4 4.59 2.06 19.44
CA LEU A 4 3.69 2.39 18.32
C LEU A 4 2.85 3.62 18.66
N ARG A 5 2.31 3.72 19.88
CA ARG A 5 1.52 4.88 20.32
C ARG A 5 2.35 6.15 20.46
N GLU A 6 3.63 6.06 20.81
CA GLU A 6 4.58 7.18 20.83
C GLU A 6 4.90 7.63 19.41
N LYS A 7 5.15 6.68 18.51
CA LYS A 7 5.32 6.96 17.08
C LYS A 7 4.04 7.57 16.47
N GLN A 8 2.88 7.02 16.78
CA GLN A 8 1.55 7.53 16.38
C GLN A 8 1.24 8.91 16.98
N ARG A 9 1.59 9.17 18.25
CA ARG A 9 1.44 10.50 18.89
C ARG A 9 2.31 11.56 18.22
N ALA A 10 3.51 11.20 17.77
CA ALA A 10 4.40 12.11 17.05
C ALA A 10 3.83 12.58 15.69
N LEU A 11 2.92 11.81 15.08
CA LEU A 11 2.20 12.15 13.83
C LEU A 11 1.02 13.13 14.03
N HIS A 12 0.85 13.74 15.21
CA HIS A 12 -0.24 14.70 15.53
C HIS A 12 -1.66 14.13 15.37
N LEU A 13 -1.84 12.82 15.57
CA LEU A 13 -3.15 12.19 15.66
C LEU A 13 -3.46 11.93 17.15
N GLY A 14 -4.03 12.93 17.80
CA GLY A 14 -4.27 12.92 19.25
C GLY A 14 -5.29 11.87 19.72
N PRO A 15 -5.22 11.43 20.99
CA PRO A 15 -6.20 10.51 21.55
C PRO A 15 -7.56 11.22 21.68
N GLY A 16 -8.59 10.71 21.01
CA GLY A 16 -9.97 11.20 21.17
C GLY A 16 -10.53 12.03 20.02
N ALA A 17 -9.85 12.18 18.89
CA ALA A 17 -10.47 12.73 17.69
C ALA A 17 -11.30 11.65 16.98
N SER A 18 -12.59 11.57 17.28
CA SER A 18 -13.55 11.07 16.29
C SER A 18 -13.47 12.03 15.10
N ALA A 19 -12.90 11.57 13.99
CA ALA A 19 -13.14 12.23 12.73
C ALA A 19 -14.53 11.75 12.29
N PRO A 20 -15.60 12.57 12.37
CA PRO A 20 -16.78 12.27 11.58
C PRO A 20 -16.33 12.21 10.12
N GLN A 21 -16.96 11.35 9.31
CA GLN A 21 -16.65 11.17 7.88
C GLN A 21 -16.57 12.50 7.09
N GLY A 22 -17.10 13.61 7.63
CA GLY A 22 -16.97 14.98 7.09
C GLY A 22 -15.79 15.85 7.59
N ALA A 23 -14.83 15.35 8.37
CA ALA A 23 -13.70 16.14 8.89
C ALA A 23 -12.42 16.10 8.00
N CYS A 24 -12.40 15.24 6.98
CA CYS A 24 -11.25 15.03 6.08
C CYS A 24 -10.93 16.20 5.14
N LEU A 25 -11.91 17.05 4.84
CA LEU A 25 -11.83 18.06 3.77
C LEU A 25 -11.19 19.40 4.18
N ARG A 26 -10.69 19.54 5.41
CA ARG A 26 -10.30 20.86 5.97
C ARG A 26 -8.82 21.21 5.86
N ASP A 27 -7.97 20.28 5.41
CA ASP A 27 -6.52 20.48 5.23
C ASP A 27 -6.04 19.63 4.06
N GLN A 28 -5.24 20.19 3.14
CA GLN A 28 -4.68 19.47 1.98
C GLN A 28 -3.85 18.24 2.39
N HIS A 29 -3.18 18.28 3.55
CA HIS A 29 -2.46 17.11 4.06
C HIS A 29 -3.40 16.01 4.57
N ARG A 30 -4.56 16.38 5.13
CA ARG A 30 -5.59 15.41 5.58
C ARG A 30 -6.41 14.87 4.42
N ALA A 31 -6.71 15.70 3.41
CA ALA A 31 -7.41 15.26 2.21
C ALA A 31 -6.65 14.14 1.48
N ARG A 32 -5.32 14.23 1.40
CA ARG A 32 -4.45 13.20 0.79
C ARG A 32 -4.44 11.86 1.52
N LEU A 33 -4.64 11.88 2.84
CA LEU A 33 -4.79 10.66 3.65
C LEU A 33 -6.19 10.03 3.53
N CYS A 34 -7.19 10.78 3.07
CA CYS A 34 -8.57 10.30 2.98
C CYS A 34 -8.94 9.72 1.60
N GLN A 35 -8.19 10.03 0.54
CA GLN A 35 -8.43 9.45 -0.79
C GLN A 35 -8.19 7.93 -0.86
N PRO A 36 -7.13 7.37 -0.22
CA PRO A 36 -7.03 5.92 -0.09
C PRO A 36 -8.22 5.33 0.66
N GLN A 37 -8.85 6.07 1.59
CA GLN A 37 -9.94 5.52 2.40
C GLN A 37 -11.18 5.17 1.56
N ALA A 38 -11.54 6.00 0.58
CA ALA A 38 -12.62 5.69 -0.36
C ALA A 38 -12.32 4.39 -1.13
N LEU A 39 -11.10 4.27 -1.66
CA LEU A 39 -10.65 3.03 -2.31
C LEU A 39 -10.68 1.83 -1.36
N LEU A 40 -10.20 1.99 -0.12
CA LEU A 40 -10.11 0.92 0.86
C LEU A 40 -11.49 0.40 1.28
N ASP A 41 -12.52 1.24 1.29
CA ASP A 41 -13.88 0.86 1.68
C ASP A 41 -14.60 0.03 0.61
N ASN A 42 -14.06 -0.05 -0.62
CA ASN A 42 -14.63 -0.83 -1.72
C ASN A 42 -14.33 -2.34 -1.66
N TYR A 43 -13.29 -2.74 -0.93
CA TYR A 43 -12.76 -4.09 -0.99
C TYR A 43 -13.36 -5.01 0.08
N ASP A 44 -13.74 -6.24 -0.30
CA ASP A 44 -14.04 -7.29 0.68
C ASP A 44 -12.76 -8.02 1.05
N ARG A 45 -12.42 -8.02 2.33
CA ARG A 45 -11.26 -8.77 2.82
C ARG A 45 -11.32 -10.27 2.55
N GLN A 46 -12.45 -10.88 2.19
CA GLN A 46 -12.55 -12.33 1.93
C GLN A 46 -12.22 -12.67 0.46
N THR A 47 -11.08 -13.31 0.24
CA THR A 47 -10.74 -13.86 -1.09
C THR A 47 -11.73 -14.93 -1.56
N GLY A 48 -11.88 -15.09 -2.89
CA GLY A 48 -12.71 -16.12 -3.51
C GLY A 48 -14.13 -15.69 -3.87
N GLN A 49 -14.49 -14.44 -3.62
CA GLN A 49 -15.69 -13.82 -4.19
C GLN A 49 -15.30 -13.08 -5.47
N LYS A 50 -16.13 -13.17 -6.51
CA LYS A 50 -15.88 -12.40 -7.73
C LYS A 50 -16.14 -10.93 -7.43
N GLU A 51 -15.11 -10.12 -7.59
CA GLU A 51 -15.24 -8.68 -7.54
C GLU A 51 -15.54 -8.15 -8.94
N VAL A 52 -16.50 -7.24 -9.03
CA VAL A 52 -16.83 -6.53 -10.26
C VAL A 52 -16.55 -5.07 -10.00
N VAL A 53 -15.53 -4.53 -10.65
CA VAL A 53 -15.20 -3.12 -10.53
C VAL A 53 -16.37 -2.29 -11.05
N THR A 54 -17.02 -1.55 -10.15
CA THR A 54 -18.15 -0.67 -10.50
C THR A 54 -17.66 0.60 -11.19
N ALA A 55 -18.57 1.34 -11.84
CA ALA A 55 -18.22 2.63 -12.44
C ALA A 55 -17.70 3.63 -11.39
N THR A 56 -18.29 3.63 -10.20
CA THR A 56 -17.86 4.47 -9.07
C THR A 56 -16.47 4.08 -8.58
N GLU A 57 -16.20 2.78 -8.39
CA GLU A 57 -14.85 2.31 -8.03
C GLU A 57 -13.80 2.69 -9.07
N ALA A 58 -14.14 2.62 -10.36
CA ALA A 58 -13.25 3.06 -11.42
C ALA A 58 -12.98 4.58 -11.37
N GLU A 59 -14.00 5.39 -11.10
CA GLU A 59 -13.86 6.85 -10.91
C GLU A 59 -12.99 7.18 -9.69
N GLU A 60 -13.13 6.44 -8.59
CA GLU A 60 -12.29 6.61 -7.39
C GLU A 60 -10.84 6.23 -7.65
N GLN A 61 -10.58 5.17 -8.44
CA GLN A 61 -9.23 4.82 -8.88
C GLN A 61 -8.61 5.93 -9.72
N GLU A 62 -9.36 6.49 -10.68
CA GLU A 62 -8.90 7.61 -11.50
C GLU A 62 -8.61 8.86 -10.66
N ALA A 63 -9.49 9.19 -9.71
CA ALA A 63 -9.31 10.33 -8.82
C ALA A 63 -8.06 10.16 -7.93
N PHE A 64 -7.86 8.97 -7.37
CA PHE A 64 -6.66 8.66 -6.58
C PHE A 64 -5.39 8.77 -7.43
N LEU A 65 -5.39 8.19 -8.63
CA LEU A 65 -4.27 8.26 -9.56
C LEU A 65 -3.93 9.72 -9.91
N ALA A 66 -4.92 10.52 -10.28
CA ALA A 66 -4.74 11.94 -10.59
C ALA A 66 -4.09 12.70 -9.41
N GLU A 67 -4.56 12.45 -8.18
CA GLU A 67 -4.02 13.08 -6.97
C GLU A 67 -2.57 12.68 -6.70
N ILE A 68 -2.23 11.38 -6.78
CA ILE A 68 -0.85 10.95 -6.52
C ILE A 68 0.11 11.45 -7.61
N PHE A 69 -0.32 11.48 -8.88
CA PHE A 69 0.49 11.98 -9.99
C PHE A 69 0.73 13.49 -9.93
N ALA A 70 -0.20 14.25 -9.35
CA ALA A 70 -0.02 15.68 -9.08
C ALA A 70 1.04 15.98 -7.98
N THR A 71 1.55 14.95 -7.28
CA THR A 71 2.52 15.15 -6.21
C THR A 71 3.97 15.28 -6.72
N PRO A 72 4.83 16.04 -6.01
CA PRO A 72 6.26 16.07 -6.31
C PRO A 72 6.94 14.69 -6.23
N VAL A 73 6.37 13.74 -5.47
CA VAL A 73 6.91 12.39 -5.29
C VAL A 73 6.76 11.58 -6.58
N LEU A 74 5.55 11.47 -7.13
CA LEU A 74 5.35 10.75 -8.39
C LEU A 74 5.96 11.52 -9.56
N ALA A 75 5.90 12.85 -9.58
CA ALA A 75 6.60 13.63 -10.60
C ALA A 75 8.11 13.32 -10.63
N THR A 76 8.73 13.05 -9.46
CA THR A 76 10.12 12.63 -9.38
C THR A 76 10.34 11.21 -9.93
N LEU A 77 9.45 10.26 -9.60
CA LEU A 77 9.51 8.91 -10.15
C LEU A 77 9.31 8.90 -11.68
N THR A 78 8.32 9.64 -12.18
CA THR A 78 8.06 9.81 -13.61
C THR A 78 9.31 10.32 -14.32
N ARG A 79 9.91 11.43 -13.85
CA ARG A 79 11.15 11.95 -14.43
C ARG A 79 12.29 10.93 -14.40
N PHE A 80 12.43 10.19 -13.29
CA PHE A 80 13.44 9.16 -13.19
C PHE A 80 13.26 8.06 -14.23
N PHE A 81 12.03 7.54 -14.40
CA PHE A 81 11.77 6.49 -15.37
C PHE A 81 11.92 6.95 -16.83
N LEU A 82 11.46 8.16 -17.15
CA LEU A 82 11.67 8.77 -18.47
C LEU A 82 13.17 8.95 -18.77
N ALA A 83 13.94 9.46 -17.81
CA ALA A 83 15.38 9.63 -17.95
C ALA A 83 16.14 8.30 -18.07
N LYS A 84 15.58 7.21 -17.55
CA LYS A 84 16.11 5.84 -17.71
C LYS A 84 15.63 5.15 -18.98
N GLY A 85 14.75 5.77 -19.76
CA GLY A 85 14.15 5.18 -20.95
C GLY A 85 13.24 3.98 -20.65
N LEU A 86 12.71 3.89 -19.42
CA LEU A 86 11.78 2.82 -19.03
C LEU A 86 10.36 3.05 -19.57
N TYR A 87 10.00 4.30 -19.83
CA TYR A 87 8.78 4.71 -20.50
C TYR A 87 9.09 5.82 -21.51
N ALA A 88 8.32 5.89 -22.58
CA ALA A 88 8.45 6.92 -23.61
C ALA A 88 7.73 8.23 -23.22
N SER A 89 6.71 8.16 -22.37
CA SER A 89 5.95 9.32 -21.92
C SER A 89 5.37 9.14 -20.52
N GLU A 90 4.97 10.24 -19.89
CA GLU A 90 4.24 10.20 -18.61
C GLU A 90 2.90 9.48 -18.74
N ALA A 91 2.18 9.67 -19.84
CA ALA A 91 0.92 9.00 -20.11
C ALA A 91 1.07 7.47 -20.15
N GLU A 92 2.14 6.97 -20.79
CA GLU A 92 2.44 5.53 -20.82
C GLU A 92 2.72 5.00 -19.41
N PHE A 93 3.44 5.76 -18.59
CA PHE A 93 3.69 5.37 -17.21
C PHE A 93 2.41 5.39 -16.35
N GLN A 94 1.55 6.39 -16.51
CA GLN A 94 0.26 6.48 -15.83
C GLN A 94 -0.62 5.27 -16.15
N GLU A 95 -0.72 4.91 -17.43
CA GLU A 95 -1.47 3.74 -17.88
C GLU A 95 -0.87 2.43 -17.32
N ASP A 96 0.45 2.25 -17.41
CA ASP A 96 1.11 1.05 -16.88
C ASP A 96 0.97 0.96 -15.36
N LEU A 97 1.10 2.07 -14.62
CA LEU A 97 0.91 2.10 -13.17
C LEU A 97 -0.53 1.72 -12.80
N LYS A 98 -1.53 2.27 -13.51
CA LYS A 98 -2.93 1.90 -13.30
C LYS A 98 -3.13 0.41 -13.47
N THR A 99 -2.74 -0.17 -14.61
CA THR A 99 -2.96 -1.60 -14.88
C THR A 99 -2.14 -2.48 -13.94
N MET A 100 -0.90 -2.11 -13.61
CA MET A 100 -0.04 -2.84 -12.70
C MET A 100 -0.63 -3.00 -11.30
N TRP A 101 -1.24 -1.93 -10.77
CA TRP A 101 -1.74 -1.88 -9.40
C TRP A 101 -3.20 -2.27 -9.28
N PHE A 102 -4.06 -1.80 -10.18
CA PHE A 102 -5.52 -1.97 -10.12
C PHE A 102 -6.04 -3.03 -11.09
N GLY A 103 -5.20 -3.56 -11.96
CA GLY A 103 -5.55 -4.68 -12.82
C GLY A 103 -5.91 -5.91 -11.99
N MET A 104 -7.12 -6.43 -12.24
CA MET A 104 -7.69 -7.52 -11.46
C MET A 104 -7.15 -8.88 -11.92
N TYR A 105 -6.79 -9.74 -10.97
CA TYR A 105 -6.35 -11.12 -11.19
C TYR A 105 -6.92 -12.07 -10.12
N SER A 106 -6.70 -13.38 -10.27
CA SER A 106 -7.30 -14.39 -9.40
C SER A 106 -6.34 -14.99 -8.37
N ARG A 107 -6.52 -14.70 -7.07
CA ARG A 107 -5.78 -15.32 -5.96
C ARG A 107 -6.39 -16.61 -5.43
N SER A 108 -7.61 -16.91 -5.85
CA SER A 108 -8.39 -18.10 -5.49
C SER A 108 -8.23 -19.27 -6.48
N SER A 109 -7.05 -19.41 -7.10
CA SER A 109 -6.75 -20.47 -8.08
C SER A 109 -7.68 -20.46 -9.30
N GLY A 110 -7.99 -19.27 -9.82
CA GLY A 110 -8.82 -19.09 -11.01
C GLY A 110 -10.33 -19.16 -10.75
N LYS A 111 -10.77 -19.33 -9.50
CA LYS A 111 -12.20 -19.43 -9.15
C LYS A 111 -12.94 -18.09 -9.30
N ALA A 112 -12.25 -16.99 -9.03
CA ALA A 112 -12.78 -15.65 -9.14
C ALA A 112 -11.64 -14.68 -9.47
N THR A 113 -11.91 -13.66 -10.29
CA THR A 113 -11.07 -12.47 -10.34
C THR A 113 -11.44 -11.65 -9.11
N ASP A 114 -10.54 -11.64 -8.12
CA ASP A 114 -10.88 -11.36 -6.72
C ASP A 114 -9.75 -10.62 -5.99
N SER A 115 -8.84 -10.02 -6.75
CA SER A 115 -7.68 -9.35 -6.18
C SER A 115 -7.04 -8.36 -7.14
N SER A 116 -6.43 -7.32 -6.58
CA SER A 116 -5.49 -6.43 -7.26
C SER A 116 -4.21 -6.23 -6.43
N GLY A 117 -3.18 -5.63 -7.04
CA GLY A 117 -1.97 -5.24 -6.32
C GLY A 117 -2.24 -4.19 -5.24
N PHE A 118 -3.09 -3.22 -5.54
CA PHE A 118 -3.51 -2.18 -4.59
C PHE A 118 -4.23 -2.79 -3.40
N GLU A 119 -5.27 -3.59 -3.65
CA GLU A 119 -6.02 -4.27 -2.60
C GLU A 119 -5.08 -5.10 -1.73
N HIS A 120 -4.26 -5.98 -2.32
CA HIS A 120 -3.39 -6.85 -1.55
C HIS A 120 -2.42 -6.08 -0.65
N VAL A 121 -1.80 -5.01 -1.17
CA VAL A 121 -0.78 -4.25 -0.43
C VAL A 121 -1.40 -3.29 0.57
N PHE A 122 -2.37 -2.48 0.15
CA PHE A 122 -2.92 -1.38 0.94
C PHE A 122 -4.11 -1.78 1.83
N HIS A 123 -5.02 -2.62 1.32
CA HIS A 123 -6.18 -3.09 2.09
C HIS A 123 -5.85 -4.36 2.88
N GLY A 124 -5.33 -5.36 2.18
CA GLY A 124 -5.10 -6.69 2.71
C GLY A 124 -6.29 -7.63 2.57
N GLU A 125 -6.01 -8.91 2.74
CA GLU A 125 -6.93 -9.98 2.43
C GLU A 125 -6.86 -11.09 3.49
N ILE A 126 -7.93 -11.86 3.63
CA ILE A 126 -7.96 -13.10 4.39
C ILE A 126 -7.81 -14.27 3.43
N LYS A 127 -6.69 -14.97 3.55
CA LYS A 127 -6.37 -16.16 2.77
C LYS A 127 -6.10 -17.34 3.69
N LYS A 128 -6.89 -18.41 3.55
CA LYS A 128 -6.78 -19.64 4.36
C LYS A 128 -6.76 -19.35 5.88
N GLY A 129 -7.63 -18.45 6.34
CA GLY A 129 -7.78 -18.11 7.76
C GLY A 129 -6.65 -17.27 8.36
N LYS A 130 -5.85 -16.60 7.52
CA LYS A 130 -4.76 -15.71 7.94
C LYS A 130 -4.81 -14.41 7.15
N VAL A 131 -4.28 -13.34 7.75
CA VAL A 131 -4.09 -12.07 7.05
C VAL A 131 -2.95 -12.21 6.05
N SER A 132 -3.23 -11.86 4.79
CA SER A 132 -2.35 -11.91 3.63
C SER A 132 -2.26 -10.49 3.06
N GLY A 133 -1.05 -10.04 2.69
CA GLY A 133 -0.86 -8.63 2.32
C GLY A 133 -1.03 -7.70 3.52
N PHE A 134 -1.74 -6.58 3.40
CA PHE A 134 -1.99 -5.63 4.48
C PHE A 134 -0.69 -5.02 5.07
N HIS A 135 -0.07 -4.14 4.28
CA HIS A 135 1.21 -3.50 4.58
C HIS A 135 1.14 -1.97 4.68
N ASN A 136 -0.07 -1.40 4.69
CA ASN A 136 -0.28 0.04 4.82
C ASN A 136 -0.64 0.46 6.25
N TRP A 137 0.12 1.43 6.79
CA TRP A 137 -0.06 1.87 8.18
C TRP A 137 -1.29 2.74 8.39
N VAL A 138 -1.74 3.48 7.38
CA VAL A 138 -2.94 4.33 7.48
C VAL A 138 -4.15 3.44 7.68
N HIS A 139 -4.32 2.41 6.83
CA HIS A 139 -5.40 1.44 6.97
C HIS A 139 -5.30 0.67 8.30
N TYR A 140 -4.09 0.23 8.69
CA TYR A 140 -3.85 -0.40 9.98
C TYR A 140 -4.33 0.48 11.14
N TYR A 141 -3.98 1.77 11.11
CA TYR A 141 -4.32 2.75 12.14
C TYR A 141 -5.84 2.98 12.25
N GLU A 142 -6.53 3.13 11.11
CA GLU A 142 -7.98 3.33 11.11
C GLU A 142 -8.73 2.09 11.65
N LEU A 143 -8.26 0.90 11.33
CA LEU A 143 -8.82 -0.34 11.88
C LEU A 143 -8.46 -0.55 13.36
N GLU A 144 -7.29 -0.09 13.82
CA GLU A 144 -6.92 -0.11 15.25
C GLU A 144 -7.81 0.83 16.07
N LYS A 145 -8.09 2.04 15.56
CA LYS A 145 -9.00 3.00 16.20
C LYS A 145 -10.41 2.43 16.39
N THR A 146 -10.88 1.62 15.45
CA THR A 146 -12.21 1.00 15.51
C THR A 146 -12.23 -0.33 16.26
N GLY A 147 -11.10 -0.74 16.87
CA GLY A 147 -10.98 -1.97 17.64
C GLY A 147 -10.93 -3.25 16.81
N GLN A 148 -10.81 -3.13 15.49
CA GLN A 148 -10.71 -4.28 14.58
C GLN A 148 -9.29 -4.84 14.50
N ILE A 149 -8.28 -4.00 14.71
CA ILE A 149 -6.88 -4.44 14.83
C ILE A 149 -6.50 -4.55 16.31
N ASN A 150 -5.87 -5.67 16.66
CA ASN A 150 -5.23 -5.87 17.95
C ASN A 150 -3.73 -6.12 17.75
N TYR A 151 -2.92 -5.12 18.10
CA TYR A 151 -1.47 -5.23 18.15
C TYR A 151 -1.03 -6.30 19.17
N LEU A 152 -0.13 -7.20 18.78
CA LEU A 152 0.39 -8.24 19.66
C LEU A 152 1.85 -8.00 20.04
N SER A 153 2.74 -7.84 19.05
CA SER A 153 4.18 -7.70 19.26
C SER A 153 4.88 -7.07 18.06
N TYR A 154 6.18 -6.83 18.16
CA TYR A 154 7.05 -6.45 17.04
C TYR A 154 8.29 -7.33 17.02
N SER A 155 8.82 -7.58 15.82
CA SER A 155 10.08 -8.30 15.61
C SER A 155 11.18 -7.41 15.04
N TYR A 156 10.83 -6.24 14.51
CA TYR A 156 11.79 -5.27 13.98
C TYR A 156 11.30 -3.84 14.21
N ASP A 157 12.22 -2.99 14.67
CA ASP A 157 12.05 -1.55 14.75
C ASP A 157 13.23 -0.88 14.03
N GLY A 158 12.93 -0.12 12.98
CA GLY A 158 13.93 0.47 12.11
C GLY A 158 14.83 1.49 12.84
N PRO A 159 16.04 1.74 12.32
CA PRO A 159 16.99 2.66 12.95
C PRO A 159 16.67 4.14 12.72
N TRP A 160 15.51 4.49 12.14
CA TRP A 160 15.17 5.87 11.79
C TRP A 160 14.59 6.62 13.00
N THR A 161 15.10 7.83 13.24
CA THR A 161 14.61 8.71 14.31
C THR A 161 13.55 9.70 13.84
N ALA A 162 13.18 9.63 12.56
CA ALA A 162 12.18 10.45 11.89
C ALA A 162 11.43 9.59 10.86
N TYR A 163 10.33 10.12 10.32
CA TYR A 163 9.50 9.41 9.34
C TYR A 163 9.95 9.63 7.89
N PRO A 164 9.68 8.65 7.00
CA PRO A 164 9.09 7.35 7.30
C PRO A 164 10.07 6.39 7.96
N ASP A 165 9.54 5.52 8.82
CA ASP A 165 10.27 4.45 9.50
C ASP A 165 9.70 3.08 9.08
N ILE A 166 10.36 1.96 9.42
CA ILE A 166 9.91 0.62 9.08
C ILE A 166 9.75 -0.21 10.35
N LEU A 167 8.56 -0.80 10.52
CA LEU A 167 8.29 -1.75 11.60
C LEU A 167 7.89 -3.11 11.03
N ALA A 168 8.29 -4.18 11.70
CA ALA A 168 7.70 -5.50 11.51
C ALA A 168 6.90 -5.89 12.75
N ILE A 169 5.60 -6.03 12.58
CA ILE A 169 4.66 -6.22 13.68
C ILE A 169 3.85 -7.51 13.52
N GLN A 170 3.40 -8.04 14.65
CA GLN A 170 2.43 -9.10 14.73
C GLN A 170 1.12 -8.52 15.26
N TYR A 171 0.00 -8.84 14.60
CA TYR A 171 -1.31 -8.34 15.00
C TYR A 171 -2.42 -9.31 14.62
N ARG A 172 -3.59 -9.10 15.21
CA ARG A 172 -4.84 -9.71 14.73
C ARG A 172 -5.69 -8.67 14.04
N TRP A 173 -6.26 -9.03 12.90
CA TRP A 173 -7.38 -8.32 12.31
C TRP A 173 -8.64 -9.11 12.59
N ASN A 174 -9.44 -8.62 13.54
CA ASN A 174 -10.51 -9.36 14.20
C ASN A 174 -9.97 -10.68 14.78
N SER A 175 -10.43 -11.83 14.31
CA SER A 175 -9.96 -13.15 14.74
C SER A 175 -8.73 -13.65 13.98
N TYR A 176 -8.38 -13.05 12.84
CA TYR A 176 -7.34 -13.55 11.94
C TYR A 176 -5.95 -13.05 12.32
N LEU A 177 -4.99 -13.96 12.41
CA LEU A 177 -3.61 -13.64 12.77
C LEU A 177 -2.81 -13.24 11.53
N LYS A 178 -2.05 -12.14 11.64
CA LYS A 178 -0.85 -11.90 10.83
C LYS A 178 0.37 -12.20 11.69
N SER A 179 1.13 -13.23 11.33
CA SER A 179 2.29 -13.66 12.13
C SER A 179 3.41 -12.63 12.13
N VAL A 180 3.67 -12.03 10.96
CA VAL A 180 4.60 -10.91 10.76
C VAL A 180 4.08 -10.07 9.60
N GLY A 181 4.02 -8.75 9.78
CA GLY A 181 3.70 -7.76 8.76
C GLY A 181 4.62 -6.56 8.87
N SER A 182 5.41 -6.36 7.82
CA SER A 182 6.34 -5.24 7.73
C SER A 182 5.71 -4.11 6.94
N LEU A 183 5.79 -2.89 7.47
CA LEU A 183 5.11 -1.72 6.93
C LEU A 183 5.91 -0.45 7.23
N PHE A 184 5.77 0.54 6.36
CA PHE A 184 6.26 1.88 6.63
C PHE A 184 5.36 2.54 7.68
N ILE A 185 5.92 3.38 8.54
CA ILE A 185 5.18 4.22 9.49
C ILE A 185 5.43 5.68 9.13
N GLY A 186 4.36 6.47 9.09
CA GLY A 186 4.43 7.92 8.86
C GLY A 186 4.77 8.31 7.41
N SER A 187 4.77 7.34 6.49
CA SER A 187 4.82 7.57 5.04
C SER A 187 3.49 8.11 4.53
N SER A 188 3.53 8.80 3.39
CA SER A 188 2.32 9.11 2.63
C SER A 188 2.00 7.98 1.62
N PRO A 189 0.74 7.84 1.18
CA PRO A 189 0.36 6.83 0.18
C PRO A 189 1.15 6.95 -1.13
N GLU A 190 1.39 8.18 -1.60
CA GLU A 190 2.17 8.45 -2.81
C GLU A 190 3.65 8.04 -2.66
N PHE A 191 4.21 8.13 -1.46
CA PHE A 191 5.57 7.64 -1.18
C PHE A 191 5.65 6.13 -1.26
N GLU A 192 4.73 5.42 -0.60
CA GLU A 192 4.67 3.95 -0.65
C GLU A 192 4.49 3.47 -2.08
N MET A 193 3.50 4.01 -2.81
CA MET A 193 3.24 3.68 -4.20
C MET A 193 4.47 3.91 -5.09
N ALA A 194 5.17 5.04 -4.92
CA ALA A 194 6.35 5.36 -5.71
C ALA A 194 7.53 4.41 -5.43
N VAL A 195 7.84 4.16 -4.16
CA VAL A 195 8.96 3.28 -3.78
C VAL A 195 8.70 1.84 -4.20
N TYR A 196 7.47 1.35 -4.00
CA TYR A 196 7.07 0.02 -4.43
C TYR A 196 7.13 -0.13 -5.95
N THR A 197 6.60 0.84 -6.70
CA THR A 197 6.65 0.84 -8.17
C THR A 197 8.09 0.93 -8.69
N LEU A 198 8.92 1.79 -8.10
CA LEU A 198 10.36 1.88 -8.42
C LEU A 198 11.04 0.52 -8.30
N CYS A 199 10.84 -0.15 -7.16
CA CYS A 199 11.46 -1.43 -6.89
C CYS A 199 10.91 -2.54 -7.77
N PHE A 200 9.61 -2.56 -8.05
CA PHE A 200 8.99 -3.52 -8.94
C PHE A 200 9.53 -3.42 -10.37
N LYS A 201 9.70 -2.20 -10.90
CA LYS A 201 10.25 -1.98 -12.26
C LYS A 201 11.76 -2.20 -12.32
N ALA A 202 12.51 -1.78 -11.31
CA ALA A 202 13.97 -1.84 -11.34
C ALA A 202 14.53 -3.22 -10.94
N ARG A 203 13.83 -3.94 -10.06
CA ARG A 203 14.26 -5.20 -9.42
C ARG A 203 13.07 -6.15 -9.18
N PRO A 204 12.32 -6.53 -10.24
CA PRO A 204 11.16 -7.42 -10.08
C PRO A 204 11.58 -8.72 -9.39
N ASP A 205 10.73 -9.19 -8.47
CA ASP A 205 10.89 -10.44 -7.73
C ASP A 205 12.17 -10.57 -6.89
N ARG A 206 12.88 -9.47 -6.65
CA ARG A 206 14.16 -9.43 -5.91
C ARG A 206 14.14 -8.36 -4.83
N LEU A 207 14.98 -8.53 -3.81
CA LEU A 207 15.20 -7.50 -2.81
C LEU A 207 15.81 -6.24 -3.45
N CYS A 208 15.02 -5.18 -3.48
CA CYS A 208 15.40 -3.86 -3.93
C CYS A 208 16.01 -3.09 -2.75
N THR A 209 17.31 -2.80 -2.80
CA THR A 209 18.00 -2.05 -1.75
C THR A 209 18.02 -0.57 -2.08
N LEU A 210 17.62 0.27 -1.13
CA LEU A 210 17.59 1.72 -1.25
C LEU A 210 18.16 2.41 -0.01
N SER A 211 18.49 3.69 -0.14
CA SER A 211 18.87 4.55 0.99
C SER A 211 17.69 5.41 1.38
N LEU A 212 17.20 5.22 2.61
CA LEU A 212 16.15 6.04 3.21
C LEU A 212 16.80 6.90 4.29
N ALA A 213 16.78 8.23 4.13
CA ALA A 213 17.42 9.18 5.06
C ALA A 213 18.86 8.77 5.47
N GLY A 214 19.66 8.30 4.51
CA GLY A 214 21.06 7.91 4.71
C GLY A 214 21.26 6.51 5.31
N LYS A 215 20.20 5.75 5.58
CA LYS A 215 20.27 4.37 6.10
C LYS A 215 19.73 3.37 5.09
N ARG A 216 20.26 2.15 5.13
CA ARG A 216 19.83 1.07 4.24
C ARG A 216 18.40 0.64 4.58
N ALA A 217 17.54 0.63 3.57
CA ALA A 217 16.24 -0.02 3.58
C ALA A 217 16.14 -0.99 2.40
N GLN A 218 15.26 -1.98 2.52
CA GLN A 218 15.03 -2.95 1.46
C GLN A 218 13.53 -3.11 1.25
N ILE A 219 13.13 -3.29 -0.01
CA ILE A 219 11.75 -3.53 -0.42
C ILE A 219 11.74 -4.88 -1.14
N GLN A 220 10.79 -5.72 -0.75
CA GLN A 220 10.48 -6.93 -1.49
C GLN A 220 9.25 -6.67 -2.35
N THR A 221 9.33 -7.03 -3.63
CA THR A 221 8.18 -7.02 -4.54
C THR A 221 7.99 -8.40 -5.15
N TYR A 222 6.75 -8.74 -5.51
CA TYR A 222 6.42 -9.97 -6.23
C TYR A 222 5.54 -9.64 -7.44
N SER A 223 5.85 -10.23 -8.57
CA SER A 223 5.04 -10.22 -9.78
C SER A 223 3.97 -11.29 -9.72
N TRP A 224 2.84 -11.02 -10.36
CA TRP A 224 1.80 -12.01 -10.55
C TRP A 224 2.18 -12.93 -11.72
N ALA A 225 2.47 -14.19 -11.42
CA ALA A 225 3.04 -15.13 -12.39
C ALA A 225 2.00 -15.78 -13.32
N ASN A 226 0.71 -15.81 -12.95
CA ASN A 226 -0.28 -16.62 -13.66
C ASN A 226 -0.84 -15.93 -14.91
N THR A 227 -0.78 -14.60 -14.97
CA THR A 227 -1.34 -13.79 -16.06
C THR A 227 -0.52 -12.53 -16.27
N GLU A 228 -0.36 -12.12 -17.52
CA GLU A 228 0.26 -10.86 -17.95
C GLU A 228 -0.80 -9.95 -18.59
N TYR A 229 -0.57 -8.64 -18.60
CA TYR A 229 -1.43 -7.65 -19.29
C TYR A 229 -0.78 -7.04 -20.54
N GLY A 230 0.29 -7.67 -21.00
CA GLY A 230 1.05 -7.29 -22.18
C GLY A 230 2.41 -8.00 -22.16
N PRO A 231 3.13 -8.07 -23.29
CA PRO A 231 4.39 -8.79 -23.36
C PRO A 231 5.39 -8.30 -22.30
N GLY A 232 5.71 -9.16 -21.32
CA GLY A 232 6.64 -8.84 -20.23
C GLY A 232 6.10 -7.82 -19.22
N ARG A 233 4.79 -7.56 -19.22
CA ARG A 233 4.12 -6.68 -18.26
C ARG A 233 3.30 -7.52 -17.28
N HIS A 234 3.70 -7.48 -16.02
CA HIS A 234 3.11 -8.28 -14.95
C HIS A 234 2.41 -7.39 -13.93
N TYR A 235 1.28 -7.87 -13.42
CA TYR A 235 0.61 -7.23 -12.29
C TYR A 235 1.49 -7.30 -11.05
N LEU A 236 1.37 -6.30 -10.18
CA LEU A 236 1.98 -6.39 -8.86
C LEU A 236 1.18 -7.38 -8.01
N ALA A 237 1.84 -8.44 -7.56
CA ALA A 237 1.27 -9.37 -6.59
C ALA A 237 1.44 -8.85 -5.16
N SER A 238 2.63 -8.40 -4.78
CA SER A 238 2.82 -7.91 -3.41
C SER A 238 4.01 -6.99 -3.35
N SER A 239 4.00 -6.07 -2.40
CA SER A 239 5.13 -5.20 -2.11
C SER A 239 5.10 -4.80 -0.63
N TYR A 240 6.26 -4.84 0.02
CA TYR A 240 6.40 -4.42 1.41
C TYR A 240 7.87 -4.13 1.77
N PRO A 241 8.13 -3.35 2.83
CA PRO A 241 9.48 -3.18 3.35
C PRO A 241 9.98 -4.51 3.92
N PHE A 242 11.14 -4.96 3.47
CA PHE A 242 11.79 -6.14 4.02
C PHE A 242 12.37 -5.83 5.40
N SER A 243 12.05 -6.66 6.38
CA SER A 243 12.62 -6.64 7.73
C SER A 243 13.45 -7.91 7.97
N PRO A 244 14.64 -7.80 8.60
CA PRO A 244 15.47 -8.94 8.98
C PRO A 244 14.81 -9.91 9.96
#